data_AF-A0A839DWL2-F1
#
_entry.id   AF-A0A839DWL2-F1
#
_cell.length_a   1.000
_cell.length_b   1.000
_cell.length_c   1.000
_cell.angle_alpha   90.00
_cell.angle_beta   90.00
_cell.angle_gamma   90.00
#
_symmetry.space_group_name_H-M   'P 1'
#
loop_
_entity.id
_entity.type
_entity.pdbx_description
1 polymer ?
#
loop_
_entity_poly.entity_id
_entity_poly.type
_entity_poly.pdbx_seq_one_letter_code
_entity_poly.pdbx_strand_id
1 'polypeptide(L)'
;MGLGPCKGKDTAGTLGPFLVSADELEPHRDTDGFLRLELTAELNGETVGTDLLSSMSWTFEEMAAYASRGTRIRPGDVLGSGTCGNGGRLAELWGERGRQDPPPLRPGDTVTLTAQGIGTVSNTVVTGTGPAPLPRARCRSRA
;
A
#
# COMPACT_ATOMS: atom_id res chain seq x y z
N MET A 1 -20.75 -13.30 -1.00
CA MET A 1 -19.84 -12.85 0.07
C MET A 1 -18.55 -12.39 -0.57
N GLY A 2 -18.30 -11.08 -0.62
CA GLY A 2 -16.97 -10.57 -0.93
C GLY A 2 -16.14 -10.60 0.34
N LEU A 3 -15.19 -11.53 0.43
CA LEU A 3 -14.36 -11.73 1.64
C LEU A 3 -13.21 -10.72 1.77
N GLY A 4 -13.21 -9.68 0.93
CA GLY A 4 -12.11 -8.72 0.84
C GLY A 4 -10.96 -9.20 -0.05
N PRO A 5 -9.84 -8.48 -0.05
CA PRO A 5 -8.63 -8.84 -0.79
C PRO A 5 -8.06 -10.18 -0.30
N CYS A 6 -7.64 -11.03 -1.24
CA CYS A 6 -7.03 -12.33 -0.96
C CYS A 6 -5.71 -12.44 -1.73
N LYS A 7 -5.53 -13.51 -2.52
CA LYS A 7 -4.31 -13.85 -3.27
C LYS A 7 -3.75 -12.75 -4.18
N GLY A 8 -4.56 -11.76 -4.57
CA GLY A 8 -4.07 -10.59 -5.31
C GLY A 8 -3.14 -9.66 -4.52
N LYS A 9 -3.00 -9.86 -3.20
CA LYS A 9 -2.13 -9.07 -2.31
C LYS A 9 -1.07 -9.91 -1.58
N ASP A 10 -1.09 -11.23 -1.73
CA ASP A 10 -0.17 -12.15 -1.03
C ASP A 10 1.22 -12.25 -1.71
N THR A 11 1.46 -11.54 -2.82
CA THR A 11 2.62 -11.76 -3.68
C THR A 11 3.85 -10.92 -3.31
N ALA A 12 3.66 -9.65 -2.99
CA ALA A 12 4.74 -8.73 -2.69
C ALA A 12 4.26 -7.61 -1.76
N GLY A 13 5.06 -7.31 -0.74
CA GLY A 13 4.92 -6.16 0.14
C GLY A 13 6.31 -5.65 0.52
N THR A 14 6.50 -4.34 0.42
CA THR A 14 7.77 -3.67 0.74
C THR A 14 7.55 -2.71 1.90
N LEU A 15 8.45 -2.72 2.87
CA LEU A 15 8.55 -1.73 3.95
C LEU A 15 9.95 -1.14 3.92
N GLY A 16 10.08 0.16 4.22
CA GLY A 16 11.37 0.83 4.33
C GLY A 16 11.40 2.22 3.69
N PRO A 17 12.61 2.79 3.48
CA PRO A 17 13.91 2.18 3.73
C PRO A 17 14.26 2.06 5.23
N PHE A 18 13.62 2.88 6.07
CA PHE A 18 13.83 2.93 7.51
C PHE A 18 12.51 2.82 8.26
N LEU A 19 12.62 2.48 9.54
CA LEU A 19 11.57 2.75 10.52
C LEU A 19 12.00 4.01 11.27
N VAL A 20 11.11 5.00 11.32
CA VAL A 20 11.28 6.21 12.13
C VAL A 20 10.40 6.11 13.37
N SER A 21 10.82 6.75 14.45
CA SER A 21 9.99 6.81 15.66
C SER A 21 8.90 7.88 15.51
N ALA A 22 7.86 7.81 16.37
CA ALA A 22 6.76 8.76 16.32
C ALA A 22 7.21 10.19 16.67
N ASP A 23 8.16 10.34 17.60
CA ASP A 23 8.70 11.63 18.03
C ASP A 23 9.54 12.32 16.94
N GLU A 24 10.19 11.56 16.05
CA GLU A 24 10.91 12.12 14.90
C GLU A 24 9.98 12.80 13.89
N LEU A 25 8.70 12.38 13.83
CA LEU A 25 7.69 12.93 12.95
C LEU A 25 6.83 14.03 13.59
N GLU A 26 6.95 14.24 14.90
CA GLU A 26 6.16 15.23 15.63
C GLU A 26 6.27 16.67 15.08
N PRO A 27 7.43 17.13 14.56
CA PRO A 27 7.50 18.44 13.89
C PRO A 27 6.58 18.61 12.68
N HIS A 28 6.09 17.50 12.10
CA HIS A 28 5.17 17.49 10.96
C HIS A 28 3.71 17.33 11.38
N ARG A 29 3.42 17.20 12.68
CA ARG A 29 2.06 17.03 13.19
C ARG A 29 1.33 18.37 13.25
N ASP A 30 0.11 18.41 12.73
CA ASP A 30 -0.77 19.56 12.83
C ASP A 30 -1.62 19.55 14.12
N THR A 31 -2.43 20.59 14.31
CA THR A 31 -3.27 20.76 15.49
C THR A 31 -4.39 19.72 15.61
N ASP A 32 -4.77 19.09 14.49
CA ASP A 32 -5.81 18.06 14.44
C ASP A 32 -5.22 16.65 14.59
N GLY A 33 -3.89 16.55 14.73
CA GLY A 33 -3.17 15.30 14.97
C GLY A 33 -2.72 14.58 13.70
N PHE A 34 -2.85 15.18 12.52
CA PHE A 34 -2.41 14.58 11.25
C PHE A 34 -0.96 14.93 10.93
N LEU A 35 -0.27 14.02 10.26
CA LEU A 35 1.11 14.22 9.82
C LEU A 35 1.13 14.79 8.40
N ARG A 36 1.61 16.02 8.24
CA ARG A 36 1.72 16.68 6.95
C ARG A 36 3.04 16.32 6.26
N LEU A 37 3.11 15.10 5.75
CA LEU A 37 4.24 14.57 4.97
C LEU A 37 3.89 14.49 3.50
N GLU A 38 4.75 15.01 2.62
CA GLU A 38 4.63 14.84 1.18
C GLU A 38 4.96 13.41 0.76
N LEU A 39 4.12 12.85 -0.11
CA LEU A 39 4.21 11.51 -0.64
C LEU A 39 4.25 11.56 -2.17
N THR A 40 5.17 10.81 -2.77
CA THR A 40 5.34 10.77 -4.23
C THR A 40 5.42 9.34 -4.71
N ALA A 41 4.71 9.05 -5.81
CA ALA A 41 4.80 7.81 -6.55
C ALA A 41 5.31 8.06 -7.97
N GLU A 42 6.35 7.33 -8.35
CA GLU A 42 6.97 7.42 -9.67
C GLU A 42 6.98 6.06 -10.36
N LEU A 43 6.80 6.09 -11.68
CA LEU A 43 6.96 4.95 -12.57
C LEU A 43 8.04 5.27 -13.58
N ASN A 44 9.13 4.49 -13.59
CA ASN A 44 10.27 4.68 -14.48
C ASN A 44 10.86 6.10 -14.42
N GLY A 45 10.83 6.74 -13.25
CA GLY A 45 11.31 8.11 -13.02
C GLY A 45 10.31 9.21 -13.39
N GLU A 46 9.11 8.87 -13.87
CA GLU A 46 8.03 9.83 -14.11
C GLU A 46 7.05 9.81 -12.93
N THR A 47 6.76 10.99 -12.36
CA THR A 47 5.77 11.12 -11.29
C THR A 47 4.38 10.81 -11.82
N VAL A 48 3.74 9.79 -11.25
CA VAL A 48 2.38 9.36 -11.60
C VAL A 48 1.35 9.74 -10.53
N GLY A 49 1.80 10.05 -9.32
CA GLY A 49 0.93 10.49 -8.24
C GLY A 49 1.68 11.21 -7.13
N THR A 50 0.97 12.09 -6.44
CA THR A 50 1.46 12.86 -5.29
C THR A 50 0.34 13.04 -4.29
N ASP A 51 0.64 12.92 -3.00
CA ASP A 51 -0.35 13.16 -1.95
C ASP A 51 0.30 13.77 -0.71
N LEU A 52 -0.52 14.20 0.24
CA LEU A 52 -0.12 14.48 1.61
C LEU A 52 -0.65 13.39 2.51
N LEU A 53 0.17 12.91 3.44
CA LEU A 53 -0.28 11.92 4.42
C LEU A 53 -1.46 12.43 5.26
N SER A 54 -1.55 13.74 5.47
CA SER A 54 -2.67 14.41 6.14
C SER A 54 -3.98 14.39 5.36
N SER A 55 -4.00 13.91 4.10
CA SER A 55 -5.24 13.69 3.34
C SER A 55 -6.06 12.50 3.86
N MET A 56 -5.46 11.64 4.71
CA MET A 56 -6.16 10.50 5.30
C MET A 56 -7.29 10.95 6.24
N SER A 57 -8.35 10.16 6.37
CA SER A 57 -9.53 10.52 7.18
C SER A 57 -9.40 10.20 8.67
N TRP A 58 -8.39 9.42 9.06
CA TRP A 58 -8.22 8.93 10.43
C TRP A 58 -6.75 9.05 10.84
N THR A 59 -6.51 9.51 12.06
CA THR A 59 -5.17 9.52 12.67
C THR A 59 -4.64 8.10 12.93
N PHE A 60 -3.32 7.93 13.08
CA PHE A 60 -2.74 6.62 13.41
C PHE A 60 -3.24 6.09 14.75
N GLU A 61 -3.47 6.99 15.71
CA GLU A 61 -4.02 6.72 17.02
C GLU A 61 -5.45 6.17 16.92
N GLU A 62 -6.30 6.78 16.08
CA GLU A 62 -7.66 6.29 15.82
C GLU A 62 -7.66 4.94 15.10
N MET A 63 -6.76 4.74 14.13
CA MET A 63 -6.60 3.45 13.44
C MET A 63 -6.22 2.33 14.42
N ALA A 64 -5.25 2.59 15.30
CA ALA A 64 -4.84 1.64 16.33
C ALA A 64 -5.96 1.37 17.34
N ALA A 65 -6.68 2.41 17.78
CA ALA A 65 -7.82 2.28 18.67
C ALA A 65 -8.94 1.45 18.03
N TYR A 66 -9.23 1.67 16.74
CA TYR A 66 -10.23 0.90 16.00
C TYR A 66 -9.85 -0.57 15.87
N ALA A 67 -8.63 -0.87 15.43
CA ALA A 67 -8.15 -2.25 15.29
C ALA A 67 -8.19 -3.00 16.63
N SER A 68 -7.87 -2.32 17.74
CA SER A 68 -7.89 -2.88 19.09
C SER A 68 -9.28 -3.31 19.60
N ARG A 69 -10.37 -2.88 18.93
CA ARG A 69 -11.74 -3.30 19.30
C ARG A 69 -12.04 -4.74 18.92
N GLY A 70 -11.42 -5.23 17.84
CA GLY A 70 -11.70 -6.54 17.25
C GLY A 70 -10.54 -7.54 17.37
N THR A 71 -9.34 -7.07 17.69
CA THR A 71 -8.15 -7.92 17.84
C THR A 71 -7.20 -7.34 18.88
N ARG A 72 -6.26 -8.15 19.38
CA ARG A 72 -5.16 -7.68 20.23
C ARG A 72 -3.99 -7.25 19.34
N ILE A 73 -3.67 -5.97 19.35
CA ILE A 73 -2.42 -5.45 18.76
C ILE A 73 -1.23 -5.85 19.65
N ARG A 74 -0.15 -6.29 19.04
CA ARG A 74 1.07 -6.76 19.69
C ARG A 74 2.31 -6.03 19.14
N PRO A 75 3.41 -5.98 19.92
CA PRO A 75 4.68 -5.53 19.39
C PRO A 75 5.08 -6.32 18.13
N GLY A 76 5.44 -5.59 17.07
CA GLY A 76 5.76 -6.16 15.77
C GLY A 76 4.59 -6.23 14.78
N ASP A 77 3.36 -5.95 15.20
CA ASP A 77 2.24 -5.81 14.26
C ASP A 77 2.44 -4.58 13.38
N VAL A 78 2.12 -4.72 12.08
CA VAL A 78 2.20 -3.63 11.10
C VAL A 78 0.79 -3.26 10.65
N LEU A 79 0.42 -2.00 10.88
CA LEU A 79 -0.84 -1.42 10.41
C LEU A 79 -0.57 -0.53 9.20
N GLY A 80 -1.17 -0.87 8.06
CA GLY A 80 -1.11 -0.02 6.87
C GLY A 80 -2.17 1.08 6.93
N SER A 81 -1.79 2.32 6.64
CA SER A 81 -2.69 3.48 6.58
C SER A 81 -3.67 3.45 5.39
N GLY A 82 -3.45 2.55 4.43
CA GLY A 82 -4.18 2.48 3.18
C GLY A 82 -3.39 3.11 2.03
N THR A 83 -4.00 3.12 0.84
CA THR A 83 -3.39 3.78 -0.32
C THR A 83 -3.55 5.29 -0.15
N CYS A 84 -2.48 6.04 -0.35
CA CYS A 84 -2.53 7.48 -0.51
C CYS A 84 -3.25 7.82 -1.83
N GLY A 85 -4.04 8.89 -1.84
CA GLY A 85 -4.86 9.29 -2.98
C GLY A 85 -4.04 9.89 -4.11
N ASN A 86 -4.73 10.47 -5.09
CA ASN A 86 -4.14 11.31 -6.15
C ASN A 86 -3.04 10.59 -6.94
N GLY A 87 -3.27 9.33 -7.29
CA GLY A 87 -2.36 8.55 -8.14
C GLY A 87 -1.43 7.58 -7.41
N GLY A 88 -1.63 7.37 -6.10
CA GLY A 88 -0.98 6.27 -5.37
C GLY A 88 -1.43 4.87 -5.80
N ARG A 89 -2.52 4.76 -6.60
CA ARG A 89 -3.01 3.52 -7.20
C ARG A 89 -3.29 3.70 -8.70
N LEU A 90 -2.65 2.91 -9.54
CA LEU A 90 -2.93 2.93 -10.99
C LEU A 90 -4.41 2.70 -11.33
N ALA A 91 -5.07 1.79 -10.64
CA ALA A 91 -6.48 1.52 -10.86
C ALA A 91 -7.44 2.62 -10.39
N GLU A 92 -6.97 3.58 -9.57
CA GLU A 92 -7.70 4.84 -9.32
C GLU A 92 -7.58 5.74 -10.55
N LEU A 93 -6.35 6.00 -11.02
CA LEU A 93 -6.08 6.78 -12.23
C LEU A 93 -6.83 6.25 -13.45
N TRP A 94 -6.92 4.92 -13.60
CA TRP A 94 -7.67 4.32 -14.71
C TRP A 94 -9.17 4.56 -14.63
N GLY A 95 -9.72 4.57 -13.42
CA GLY A 95 -11.13 4.86 -13.18
C GLY A 95 -11.45 6.31 -13.54
N GLU A 96 -10.61 7.25 -13.11
CA GLU A 96 -10.77 8.68 -13.37
C GLU A 96 -10.56 9.04 -14.84
N ARG A 97 -9.54 8.46 -15.48
CA ARG A 97 -9.19 8.75 -16.88
C ARG A 97 -10.03 7.98 -17.89
N GLY A 98 -10.77 6.96 -17.45
CA GLY A 98 -11.54 6.05 -18.31
C GLY A 98 -10.69 5.19 -19.25
N ARG A 99 -9.37 5.12 -19.02
CA ARG A 99 -8.40 4.34 -19.81
C ARG A 99 -7.22 3.92 -18.96
N GLN A 100 -6.49 2.89 -19.41
CA GLN A 100 -5.28 2.39 -18.73
C GLN A 100 -4.06 3.26 -19.05
N ASP A 101 -4.05 4.46 -18.49
CA ASP A 101 -3.00 5.45 -18.66
C ASP A 101 -2.60 5.99 -17.27
N PRO A 102 -1.40 5.67 -16.74
CA PRO A 102 -0.34 4.91 -17.39
C PRO A 102 -0.69 3.41 -17.54
N PRO A 103 -0.02 2.66 -18.43
CA PRO A 103 -0.37 1.26 -18.70
C PRO A 103 -0.15 0.36 -17.48
N PRO A 104 -0.73 -0.86 -17.46
CA PRO A 104 -0.42 -1.85 -16.43
C PRO A 104 1.07 -2.15 -16.39
N LEU A 105 1.61 -2.32 -15.17
CA LEU A 105 3.01 -2.62 -14.91
C LEU A 105 3.46 -3.89 -15.66
N ARG A 106 4.69 -3.85 -16.17
CA ARG A 106 5.34 -4.94 -16.90
C ARG A 106 6.69 -5.27 -16.27
N PRO A 107 7.20 -6.50 -16.45
CA PRO A 107 8.58 -6.81 -16.09
C PRO A 107 9.56 -5.80 -16.70
N GLY A 108 10.45 -5.26 -15.87
CA GLY A 108 11.38 -4.18 -16.21
C GLY A 108 10.96 -2.80 -15.71
N ASP A 109 9.66 -2.58 -15.43
CA ASP A 109 9.20 -1.30 -14.87
C ASP A 109 9.72 -1.12 -13.45
N THR A 110 10.12 0.10 -13.11
CA THR A 110 10.58 0.47 -11.75
C THR A 110 9.56 1.39 -11.10
N VAL A 111 9.10 0.99 -9.92
CA VAL A 111 8.18 1.79 -9.09
C VAL A 111 8.97 2.34 -7.91
N THR A 112 8.95 3.67 -7.78
CA THR A 112 9.61 4.40 -6.69
C THR A 112 8.56 5.11 -5.85
N LEU A 113 8.60 4.90 -4.54
CA LEU A 113 7.73 5.55 -3.57
C LEU A 113 8.59 6.33 -2.58
N THR A 114 8.26 7.61 -2.39
CA THR A 114 8.97 8.50 -1.47
C THR A 114 8.00 9.07 -0.45
N ALA A 115 8.41 9.05 0.82
CA ALA A 115 7.73 9.76 1.89
C ALA A 115 8.70 10.74 2.55
N GLN A 116 8.31 12.02 2.57
CA GLN A 116 9.09 13.10 3.19
C GLN A 116 9.43 12.74 4.65
N GLY A 117 10.69 12.96 5.04
CA GLY A 117 11.16 12.69 6.40
C GLY A 117 11.43 11.21 6.71
N ILE A 118 11.03 10.27 5.84
CA ILE A 118 11.25 8.82 6.04
C ILE A 118 12.25 8.28 5.01
N GLY A 119 12.05 8.60 3.73
CA GLY A 119 12.94 8.19 2.64
C GLY A 119 12.20 7.57 1.46
N THR A 120 12.96 6.84 0.64
CA THR A 120 12.51 6.33 -0.66
C THR A 120 12.76 4.83 -0.79
N VAL A 121 11.77 4.11 -1.32
CA VAL A 121 11.90 2.72 -1.76
C VAL A 121 11.72 2.63 -3.26
N SER A 122 12.57 1.85 -3.94
CA SER A 122 12.47 1.60 -5.37
C SER A 122 12.53 0.11 -5.64
N ASN A 123 11.58 -0.39 -6.44
CA ASN A 123 11.47 -1.81 -6.76
C ASN A 123 11.25 -1.99 -8.26
N THR A 124 12.00 -2.89 -8.86
CA THR A 124 11.82 -3.28 -10.27
C THR A 124 10.89 -4.49 -10.35
N VAL A 125 9.85 -4.37 -11.17
CA VAL A 125 8.92 -5.45 -11.47
C VAL A 125 9.66 -6.52 -12.25
N VAL A 126 9.54 -7.76 -11.80
CA VAL A 126 10.11 -8.94 -12.48
C VAL A 126 9.02 -9.92 -12.84
N THR A 127 9.33 -10.86 -13.72
CA THR A 127 8.42 -11.97 -14.04
C THR A 127 8.12 -12.76 -12.77
N GLY A 128 6.84 -12.90 -12.45
CA GLY A 128 6.40 -13.69 -11.29
C GLY A 128 6.65 -15.18 -11.49
N THR A 129 6.83 -15.90 -10.38
CA THR A 129 6.93 -17.35 -10.38
C THR A 129 5.60 -17.96 -10.81
N GLY A 130 5.64 -18.95 -11.71
CA GLY A 130 4.45 -19.70 -12.11
C GLY A 130 3.80 -20.42 -10.92
N PRO A 131 2.46 -20.61 -10.92
CA PRO A 131 1.79 -21.32 -9.84
C PRO A 131 2.26 -22.77 -9.77
N ALA A 132 2.44 -23.28 -8.55
CA ALA A 132 2.75 -24.68 -8.33
C ALA A 132 1.56 -25.55 -8.80
N PRO A 133 1.79 -26.61 -9.59
CA PRO A 133 0.71 -27.50 -10.01
C PRO A 133 0.13 -28.22 -8.79
N LEU A 134 -1.19 -28.15 -8.62
CA LEU A 134 -1.90 -28.85 -7.56
C LEU A 134 -2.59 -30.10 -8.12
N PRO A 135 -2.59 -31.23 -7.39
CA PRO A 135 -3.34 -32.41 -7.80
C PRO A 135 -4.84 -32.10 -7.83
N ARG A 136 -5.58 -32.82 -8.68
CA ARG A 136 -7.03 -32.64 -8.81
C ARG A 136 -7.73 -32.91 -7.48
N ALA A 137 -8.68 -32.04 -7.12
CA ALA A 137 -9.51 -32.24 -5.94
C ALA A 137 -10.28 -33.57 -6.01
N ARG A 138 -10.41 -34.25 -4.86
CA ARG A 138 -11.19 -35.49 -4.76
C ARG A 138 -12.64 -35.22 -5.12
N CYS A 139 -13.19 -35.95 -6.09
CA CYS A 139 -14.62 -35.94 -6.35
C CYS A 139 -15.34 -36.83 -5.32
N ARG A 140 -16.21 -36.26 -4.48
CA ARG A 140 -17.12 -37.04 -3.64
C ARG A 140 -18.50 -37.05 -4.31
N SER A 141 -19.07 -38.22 -4.55
CA SER A 141 -20.49 -38.31 -4.93
C SER A 141 -21.34 -37.87 -3.74
N ARG A 142 -22.28 -36.97 -3.97
CA ARG A 142 -23.34 -36.67 -2.99
C ARG A 142 -24.38 -37.80 -3.11
N ALA A 143 -24.13 -38.90 -2.40
CA ALA A 143 -25.15 -39.87 -2.04
C ALA A 143 -25.67 -39.54 -0.64
#